data_AF-A0A2G8MTN0-F1
#
_entry.id   AF-A0A2G8MTN0-F1
#
_cell.length_a   1.000
_cell.length_b   1.000
_cell.length_c   1.000
_cell.angle_alpha   90.00
_cell.angle_beta   90.00
_cell.angle_gamma   90.00
#
_symmetry.space_group_name_H-M   'P 1'
#
loop_
_entity.id
_entity.type
_entity.pdbx_description
1 polymer ?
#
loop_
_entity_poly.entity_id
_entity_poly.type
_entity_poly.pdbx_seq_one_letter_code
_entity_poly.pdbx_strand_id
1 'polypeptide(L)'
;MSGRALEPIDRITEVMFGLLMATTFTGSLSVATAGREDARLMLIAAFGCNLAWGLADAVIYLLRTWTERTRSRTLLARLLADEKGQEGRKLIADALPARIGEVVDENGLELLRVHLLRNGQQPLPARLGLQDFKAALATFLLVVLATFPLVIPFLVVAHTGTAIRVSNLVALIMLFLAGWLLARYSGGRRLLTGGIMSLVGVALILAIIALGG
;
A
#
# COMPACT_ATOMS: atom_id res chain seq x y z
N MET A 1 20.48 8.01 4.59
CA MET A 1 19.42 7.32 5.37
C MET A 1 19.01 6.09 4.60
N SER A 2 19.19 4.90 5.19
CA SER A 2 18.95 3.59 4.58
C SER A 2 17.59 3.52 3.91
N GLY A 3 17.53 2.84 2.76
CA GLY A 3 16.30 2.64 2.01
C GLY A 3 15.17 2.13 2.91
N ARG A 4 14.19 3.00 3.19
CA ARG A 4 12.86 2.67 3.68
C ARG A 4 12.06 2.00 2.56
N ALA A 5 12.64 0.95 1.98
CA ALA A 5 12.08 0.27 0.82
C ALA A 5 10.76 -0.45 1.16
N LEU A 6 10.36 -0.52 2.44
CA LEU A 6 9.32 -1.40 2.95
C LEU A 6 8.78 -0.86 4.28
N GLU A 7 8.13 0.32 4.33
CA GLU A 7 7.35 0.66 5.53
C GLU A 7 6.24 -0.39 5.71
N PRO A 8 6.19 -1.10 6.85
CA PRO A 8 5.27 -2.22 7.02
C PRO A 8 3.80 -1.85 6.84
N ILE A 9 3.44 -0.61 7.21
CA ILE A 9 2.08 -0.09 7.05
C ILE A 9 1.73 0.04 5.57
N ASP A 10 2.61 0.63 4.76
CA ASP A 10 2.38 0.80 3.32
C ASP A 10 2.15 -0.57 2.67
N ARG A 11 3.00 -1.57 2.95
CA ARG A 11 2.87 -2.93 2.39
C ARG A 11 1.57 -3.63 2.79
N ILE A 12 1.20 -3.53 4.06
CA ILE A 12 -0.02 -4.19 4.55
C ILE A 12 -1.25 -3.53 3.92
N THR A 13 -1.24 -2.20 3.81
CA THR A 13 -2.33 -1.44 3.18
C THR A 13 -2.45 -1.75 1.70
N GLU A 14 -1.32 -1.88 1.01
CA GLU A 14 -1.22 -2.25 -0.40
C GLU A 14 -1.77 -3.65 -0.67
N VAL A 15 -1.40 -4.64 0.15
CA VAL A 15 -2.00 -5.98 0.12
C VAL A 15 -3.51 -5.92 0.37
N MET A 16 -3.97 -5.11 1.32
CA MET A 16 -5.39 -4.97 1.60
C MET A 16 -6.15 -4.39 0.41
N PHE A 17 -5.62 -3.36 -0.25
CA PHE A 17 -6.22 -2.81 -1.47
C PHE A 17 -6.25 -3.84 -2.60
N GLY A 18 -5.17 -4.61 -2.80
CA GLY A 18 -5.14 -5.68 -3.78
C GLY A 18 -6.18 -6.78 -3.50
N LEU A 19 -6.34 -7.19 -2.23
CA LEU A 19 -7.37 -8.15 -1.82
C LEU A 19 -8.78 -7.62 -2.08
N LEU A 20 -9.07 -6.38 -1.70
CA LEU A 20 -10.38 -5.75 -1.93
C LEU A 20 -10.70 -5.64 -3.42
N MET A 21 -9.74 -5.20 -4.23
CA MET A 21 -9.89 -5.13 -5.69
C MET A 21 -10.13 -6.51 -6.31
N ALA A 22 -9.33 -7.52 -5.93
CA ALA A 22 -9.47 -8.89 -6.42
C ALA A 22 -10.85 -9.48 -6.09
N THR A 23 -11.33 -9.29 -4.86
CA THR A 23 -12.68 -9.73 -4.45
C THR A 23 -13.79 -9.00 -5.21
N THR A 24 -13.60 -7.71 -5.49
CA THR A 24 -14.57 -6.92 -6.25
C THR A 24 -14.65 -7.40 -7.69
N PHE A 25 -13.50 -7.64 -8.32
CA PHE A 25 -13.45 -8.08 -9.71
C PHE A 25 -13.96 -9.51 -9.89
N THR A 26 -13.56 -10.44 -9.01
CA THR A 26 -14.07 -11.82 -9.02
C THR A 26 -15.56 -11.89 -8.70
N GLY A 27 -16.04 -11.05 -7.78
CA GLY A 27 -17.46 -10.87 -7.50
C GLY A 27 -18.23 -10.37 -8.72
N SER A 28 -17.81 -9.26 -9.34
CA SER A 28 -18.44 -8.69 -10.54
C SER A 28 -18.40 -9.64 -11.75
N LEU A 29 -17.32 -10.41 -11.91
CA LEU A 29 -17.22 -11.38 -13.00
C LEU A 29 -18.15 -12.58 -12.80
N SER A 30 -18.30 -13.05 -11.56
CA SER A 30 -19.28 -14.10 -11.20
C SER A 30 -20.69 -13.72 -11.64
N VAL A 31 -21.04 -12.44 -11.54
CA VAL A 31 -22.32 -11.89 -12.01
C VAL A 31 -22.43 -11.99 -13.52
N ALA A 32 -21.44 -11.43 -14.21
CA ALA A 32 -21.44 -11.31 -15.66
C ALA A 32 -21.39 -12.66 -16.39
N THR A 33 -20.85 -13.70 -15.73
CA THR A 33 -20.75 -15.06 -16.27
C THR A 33 -21.78 -16.03 -15.69
N ALA A 34 -22.76 -15.56 -14.89
CA ALA A 34 -23.87 -16.39 -14.40
C ALA A 34 -24.64 -17.02 -15.58
N GLY A 35 -24.24 -18.24 -15.97
CA GLY A 35 -24.76 -18.98 -17.12
C GLY A 35 -23.72 -19.49 -18.14
N ARG A 36 -22.46 -19.05 -18.08
CA ARG A 36 -21.33 -19.61 -18.86
C ARG A 36 -20.31 -20.20 -17.88
N GLU A 37 -20.34 -21.51 -17.69
CA GLU A 37 -19.48 -22.26 -16.75
C GLU A 37 -18.00 -22.35 -17.21
N ASP A 38 -17.37 -21.22 -17.50
CA ASP A 38 -15.95 -21.21 -17.87
C ASP A 38 -15.10 -20.78 -16.67
N ALA A 39 -14.93 -21.70 -15.71
CA ALA A 39 -14.00 -21.55 -14.58
C ALA A 39 -12.60 -21.12 -15.05
N ARG A 40 -12.20 -21.54 -16.25
CA ARG A 40 -10.94 -21.15 -16.91
C ARG A 40 -10.90 -19.67 -17.31
N LEU A 41 -11.99 -19.11 -17.82
CA LEU A 41 -12.07 -17.67 -18.12
C LEU A 41 -12.03 -16.86 -16.83
N MET A 42 -12.73 -17.29 -15.78
CA MET A 42 -12.68 -16.64 -14.47
C MET A 42 -11.29 -16.69 -13.84
N LEU A 43 -10.61 -17.83 -13.93
CA LEU A 43 -9.23 -17.99 -13.47
C LEU A 43 -8.29 -17.01 -14.20
N ILE A 44 -8.33 -16.97 -15.53
CA ILE A 44 -7.46 -16.08 -16.33
C ILE A 44 -7.74 -14.62 -15.97
N ALA A 45 -9.01 -14.25 -15.82
CA ALA A 45 -9.42 -12.89 -15.48
C ALA A 45 -8.99 -12.50 -14.05
N ALA A 46 -9.19 -13.38 -13.06
CA ALA A 46 -8.77 -13.15 -11.68
C ALA A 46 -7.24 -13.05 -11.55
N PHE A 47 -6.51 -13.96 -12.20
CA PHE A 47 -5.06 -13.95 -12.22
C PHE A 47 -4.50 -12.71 -12.95
N GLY A 48 -5.08 -12.36 -14.09
CA GLY A 48 -4.72 -11.15 -14.84
C GLY A 48 -4.96 -9.87 -14.05
N CYS A 49 -6.08 -9.79 -13.32
CA CYS A 49 -6.39 -8.67 -12.43
C CYS A 49 -5.34 -8.55 -11.31
N ASN A 50 -4.98 -9.65 -10.64
CA ASN A 50 -3.96 -9.65 -9.59
C ASN A 50 -2.59 -9.20 -10.12
N LEU A 51 -2.21 -9.64 -11.32
CA LEU A 51 -0.94 -9.27 -11.95
C LEU A 51 -0.91 -7.79 -12.32
N ALA A 52 -2.00 -7.28 -12.92
CA ALA A 52 -2.14 -5.88 -13.29
C ALA A 52 -2.10 -4.96 -12.05
N TRP A 53 -2.77 -5.37 -10.97
CA TRP A 53 -2.76 -4.62 -9.71
C TRP A 53 -1.36 -4.56 -9.09
N GLY A 54 -0.67 -5.70 -8.97
CA GLY A 54 0.71 -5.72 -8.48
C GLY A 54 1.65 -4.84 -9.30
N LEU A 55 1.44 -4.75 -10.62
CA LEU A 55 2.23 -3.89 -11.50
C LEU A 55 1.95 -2.40 -11.24
N ALA A 56 0.68 -2.03 -11.06
CA ALA A 56 0.29 -0.67 -10.70
C ALA A 56 0.95 -0.25 -9.37
N ASP A 57 0.90 -1.12 -8.37
CA ASP A 57 1.54 -0.94 -7.07
C ASP A 57 3.06 -0.70 -7.18
N ALA A 58 3.76 -1.51 -7.98
CA ALA A 58 5.18 -1.31 -8.24
C ALA A 58 5.49 0.04 -8.92
N VAL A 59 4.65 0.48 -9.85
CA VAL A 59 4.77 1.79 -10.50
C VAL A 59 4.52 2.92 -9.49
N ILE A 60 3.48 2.80 -8.67
CA ILE A 60 3.16 3.79 -7.62
C ILE A 60 4.29 3.86 -6.59
N TYR A 61 4.90 2.73 -6.21
CA TYR A 61 6.08 2.71 -5.35
C TYR A 61 7.25 3.51 -5.95
N LEU A 62 7.54 3.33 -7.25
CA LEU A 62 8.59 4.09 -7.93
C LEU A 62 8.25 5.58 -7.99
N LEU A 63 6.99 5.92 -8.30
CA LEU A 63 6.51 7.30 -8.32
C LEU A 63 6.62 7.97 -6.94
N ARG A 64 6.21 7.27 -5.87
CA ARG A 64 6.36 7.74 -4.48
C ARG A 64 7.83 7.99 -4.14
N THR A 65 8.69 7.03 -4.46
CA THR A 65 10.14 7.14 -4.22
C THR A 65 10.74 8.34 -4.96
N TRP A 66 10.36 8.52 -6.23
CA TRP A 66 10.83 9.64 -7.03
C TRP A 66 10.31 10.99 -6.51
N THR A 67 9.03 11.04 -6.12
CA THR A 67 8.38 12.25 -5.58
C THR A 67 9.01 12.65 -4.26
N GLU A 68 9.24 11.70 -3.36
CA GLU A 68 9.85 11.96 -2.04
C GLU A 68 11.29 12.46 -2.18
N ARG A 69 12.08 11.88 -3.10
CA ARG A 69 13.44 12.36 -3.39
C ARG A 69 13.44 13.75 -4.01
N THR A 70 12.51 14.02 -4.91
CA THR A 70 12.37 15.34 -5.55
C THR A 70 11.98 16.38 -4.50
N ARG A 71 10.97 16.09 -3.68
CA ARG A 71 10.53 16.95 -2.57
C ARG A 71 11.67 17.21 -1.57
N SER A 72 12.37 16.16 -1.14
CA SER A 72 13.51 16.28 -0.22
C SER A 72 14.61 17.18 -0.78
N ARG A 73 14.91 17.06 -2.08
CA ARG A 73 15.88 17.93 -2.78
C ARG A 73 15.42 19.37 -2.84
N THR A 74 14.16 19.61 -3.19
CA THR A 74 13.60 20.97 -3.25
C THR A 74 13.59 21.62 -1.87
N LEU A 75 13.27 20.88 -0.81
CA LEU A 75 13.33 21.37 0.57
C LEU A 75 14.76 21.75 0.96
N LEU A 76 15.74 20.89 0.67
CA LEU A 76 17.15 21.19 0.95
C LEU A 76 17.66 22.39 0.16
N ALA A 77 17.29 22.51 -1.11
CA ALA A 77 17.66 23.66 -1.95
C ALA A 77 17.09 24.98 -1.40
N ARG A 78 15.84 24.97 -0.94
CA ARG A 78 15.22 26.14 -0.29
C ARG A 78 15.86 26.47 1.06
N LEU A 79 16.23 25.45 1.85
CA LEU A 79 16.95 25.63 3.11
C LEU A 79 18.34 26.25 2.90
N LEU A 80 19.05 25.87 1.84
CA LEU A 80 20.36 26.42 1.48
C LEU A 80 20.26 27.85 0.92
N ALA A 81 19.16 28.18 0.26
CA ALA A 81 18.91 29.52 -0.30
C ALA A 81 18.42 30.54 0.73
N ASP A 82 17.95 30.11 1.90
CA ASP A 82 17.48 31.00 2.97
C ASP A 82 18.64 31.56 3.81
N GLU A 83 19.05 32.79 3.49
CA GLU A 83 20.08 33.53 4.23
C GLU A 83 19.62 34.02 5.62
N LYS A 84 18.32 34.27 5.81
CA LYS A 84 17.77 34.86 7.05
C LYS A 84 17.28 33.81 8.05
N GLY A 85 17.21 32.55 7.65
CA GLY A 85 16.85 31.39 8.48
C GLY A 85 15.38 31.35 8.93
N GLN A 86 14.56 32.35 8.61
CA GLN A 86 13.13 32.38 8.99
C GLN A 86 12.29 31.45 8.10
N GLU A 87 12.60 31.39 6.81
CA GLU A 87 11.86 30.56 5.86
C GLU A 87 12.21 29.08 6.04
N GLY A 88 13.47 28.79 6.36
CA GLY A 88 13.97 27.46 6.68
C GLY A 88 13.38 26.89 7.96
N ARG A 89 13.19 27.70 9.01
CA ARG A 89 12.51 27.26 10.24
C ARG A 89 11.06 26.88 9.98
N LYS A 90 10.33 27.68 9.19
CA LYS A 90 8.96 27.34 8.77
C LYS A 90 8.91 26.05 7.95
N LEU A 91 9.81 25.88 6.99
CA LEU A 91 9.88 24.65 6.18
C LEU A 91 10.16 23.39 7.02
N ILE A 92 10.97 23.52 8.09
CA ILE A 92 11.24 22.42 9.03
C ILE A 92 10.00 22.15 9.89
N ALA A 93 9.35 23.19 10.41
CA ALA A 93 8.11 23.06 11.19
C ALA A 93 7.00 22.37 10.39
N ASP A 94 6.81 22.75 9.12
CA ASP A 94 5.81 22.15 8.23
C ASP A 94 6.13 20.69 7.84
N ALA A 95 7.40 20.29 7.92
CA ALA A 95 7.82 18.91 7.64
C ALA A 95 7.71 18.00 8.87
N LEU A 96 7.62 18.56 10.07
CA LEU A 96 7.50 17.79 11.31
C LEU A 96 6.07 17.26 11.49
N PRO A 97 5.90 16.08 12.13
CA PRO A 97 4.59 15.64 12.57
C PRO A 97 3.94 16.68 13.49
N ALA A 98 2.64 16.94 13.34
CA ALA A 98 1.93 18.01 14.04
C ALA A 98 2.20 18.06 15.56
N ARG A 99 2.16 16.90 16.23
CA ARG A 99 2.45 16.80 17.68
C ARG A 99 3.85 17.25 18.09
N ILE A 100 4.83 17.14 17.18
CA ILE A 100 6.21 17.56 17.44
C ILE A 100 6.36 19.03 17.08
N GLY A 101 5.78 19.46 15.95
CA GLY A 101 5.79 20.87 15.53
C GLY A 101 5.17 21.82 16.54
N GLU A 102 4.16 21.39 17.29
CA GLU A 102 3.52 22.19 18.35
C GLU A 102 4.38 22.37 19.61
N VAL A 103 5.35 21.47 19.85
CA VAL A 103 6.16 21.44 21.09
C VAL A 103 7.54 22.04 20.87
N VAL A 104 8.06 22.00 19.64
CA VAL A 104 9.40 22.51 19.33
C VAL A 104 9.37 24.03 19.27
N ASP A 105 10.24 24.65 20.06
CA ASP A 105 10.43 26.10 20.09
C ASP A 105 11.31 26.58 18.91
N GLU A 106 11.35 27.89 18.72
CA GLU A 106 12.16 28.52 17.67
C GLU A 106 13.65 28.14 17.75
N ASN A 107 14.19 27.96 18.96
CA ASN A 107 15.59 27.54 19.15
C ASN A 107 15.81 26.08 18.72
N GLY A 108 14.86 25.19 19.03
CA GLY A 108 14.88 23.81 18.58
C GLY A 108 14.82 23.68 17.06
N LEU A 109 13.97 24.48 16.40
CA LEU A 109 13.89 24.56 14.93
C LEU A 109 15.21 25.07 14.33
N GLU A 110 15.84 26.08 14.95
CA GLU A 110 17.12 26.61 14.50
C GLU A 110 18.26 25.59 14.68
N LEU A 111 18.27 24.85 15.79
CA LEU A 111 19.24 23.78 16.02
C LEU A 111 19.10 22.67 14.97
N LEU A 112 17.87 22.30 14.61
CA LEU A 112 17.59 21.36 13.52
C LEU A 112 18.09 21.90 12.18
N ARG A 113 17.82 23.19 11.87
CA ARG A 113 18.29 23.85 10.65
C ARG A 113 19.81 23.79 10.53
N VAL A 114 20.55 24.15 11.58
CA VAL A 114 22.01 24.13 11.59
C VAL A 114 22.55 22.71 11.41
N HIS A 115 21.97 21.71 12.09
CA HIS A 115 22.36 20.32 11.90
C HIS A 115 22.08 19.81 10.47
N LEU A 116 20.94 20.18 9.89
CA LEU A 116 20.59 19.83 8.51
C LEU A 116 21.53 20.52 7.50
N LEU A 117 21.96 21.75 7.75
CA LEU A 117 22.94 22.43 6.89
C LEU A 117 24.35 21.84 7.00
N ARG A 118 24.74 21.38 8.20
CA ARG A 118 26.05 20.73 8.42
C ARG A 118 26.09 19.30 7.89
N ASN A 119 25.04 18.52 8.13
CA ASN A 119 25.04 17.07 7.88
C ASN A 119 24.20 16.66 6.65
N GLY A 120 23.29 17.51 6.18
CA GLY A 120 22.35 17.24 5.10
C GLY A 120 22.88 17.53 3.69
N GLN A 121 24.16 17.91 3.54
CA GLN A 121 24.80 18.17 2.25
C GLN A 121 25.02 16.92 1.37
N GLN A 122 24.54 15.73 1.78
CA GLN A 122 24.53 14.58 0.89
C GLN A 122 23.23 14.57 0.05
N PRO A 123 23.22 15.10 -1.19
CA PRO A 123 22.05 15.01 -2.04
C PRO A 123 21.73 13.54 -2.30
N LEU A 124 20.58 13.07 -1.81
CA LEU A 124 20.00 11.80 -2.24
C LEU A 124 19.98 11.79 -3.77
N PRO A 125 20.51 10.77 -4.46
CA PRO A 125 20.56 10.75 -5.92
C PRO A 125 19.14 10.91 -6.50
N ALA A 126 18.95 11.86 -7.42
CA ALA A 126 17.63 12.21 -8.01
C ALA A 126 17.04 11.05 -8.81
N ARG A 127 17.92 10.17 -9.27
CA ARG A 127 17.56 9.11 -10.19
C ARG A 127 17.14 7.90 -9.40
N LEU A 128 16.10 7.24 -9.91
CA LEU A 128 15.77 5.88 -9.50
C LEU A 128 16.96 5.00 -9.86
N GLY A 129 17.50 4.30 -8.88
CA GLY A 129 18.58 3.35 -9.05
C GLY A 129 18.05 1.93 -9.18
N LEU A 130 18.94 1.00 -9.50
CA LEU A 130 18.62 -0.44 -9.55
C LEU A 130 18.02 -0.96 -8.23
N GLN A 131 18.39 -0.36 -7.09
CA GLN A 131 17.81 -0.72 -5.79
C GLN A 131 16.32 -0.38 -5.70
N ASP A 132 15.89 0.72 -6.31
CA ASP A 132 14.49 1.14 -6.31
C ASP A 132 13.64 0.22 -7.18
N PHE A 133 14.17 -0.19 -8.35
CA PHE A 133 13.54 -1.20 -9.19
C PHE A 133 13.47 -2.57 -8.52
N LYS A 134 14.50 -2.98 -7.78
CA LYS A 134 14.46 -4.21 -6.97
C LYS A 134 13.40 -4.14 -5.88
N ALA A 135 13.26 -3.00 -5.21
CA ALA A 135 12.22 -2.80 -4.22
C ALA A 135 10.81 -2.81 -4.84
N ALA A 136 10.62 -2.14 -5.97
CA ALA A 136 9.36 -2.17 -6.73
C ALA A 136 9.00 -3.60 -7.16
N LEU A 137 9.98 -4.38 -7.64
CA LEU A 137 9.78 -5.79 -7.97
C LEU A 137 9.44 -6.62 -6.73
N ALA A 138 10.06 -6.35 -5.59
CA ALA A 138 9.71 -7.02 -4.33
C ALA A 138 8.28 -6.70 -3.87
N THR A 139 7.83 -5.45 -4.04
CA THR A 139 6.45 -5.04 -3.80
C THR A 139 5.48 -5.77 -4.74
N PHE A 140 5.75 -5.75 -6.05
CA PHE A 140 4.99 -6.50 -7.05
C PHE A 140 4.83 -7.98 -6.65
N LEU A 141 5.95 -8.66 -6.38
CA LEU A 141 5.94 -10.08 -6.04
C LEU A 141 5.19 -10.33 -4.74
N LEU A 142 5.34 -9.46 -3.74
CA LEU A 142 4.60 -9.59 -2.50
C LEU A 142 3.10 -9.49 -2.71
N VAL A 143 2.63 -8.50 -3.47
CA VAL A 143 1.20 -8.30 -3.74
C VAL A 143 0.61 -9.47 -4.53
N VAL A 144 1.31 -9.92 -5.58
CA VAL A 144 0.91 -11.07 -6.39
C VAL A 144 0.87 -12.35 -5.54
N LEU A 145 1.89 -12.60 -4.71
CA LEU A 145 1.93 -13.80 -3.85
C LEU A 145 0.89 -13.74 -2.73
N ALA A 146 0.62 -12.56 -2.17
CA ALA A 146 -0.41 -12.39 -1.14
C ALA A 146 -1.83 -12.59 -1.69
N THR A 147 -2.06 -12.28 -2.96
CA THR A 147 -3.36 -12.44 -3.63
C THR A 147 -3.52 -13.80 -4.32
N PHE A 148 -2.43 -14.54 -4.55
CA PHE A 148 -2.44 -15.85 -5.18
C PHE A 148 -3.38 -16.88 -4.50
N PRO A 149 -3.49 -16.93 -3.15
CA PRO A 149 -4.41 -17.85 -2.47
C PRO A 149 -5.88 -17.68 -2.87
N LEU A 150 -6.29 -16.51 -3.36
CA LEU A 150 -7.65 -16.28 -3.86
C LEU A 150 -7.90 -17.01 -5.20
N VAL A 151 -6.85 -17.29 -5.96
CA VAL A 151 -6.96 -17.97 -7.27
C VAL A 151 -6.93 -19.49 -7.11
N ILE A 152 -6.35 -20.02 -6.02
CA ILE A 152 -6.24 -21.46 -5.74
C ILE A 152 -7.59 -22.19 -5.85
N PRO A 153 -8.70 -21.70 -5.28
CA PRO A 153 -10.00 -22.36 -5.37
C PRO A 153 -10.48 -22.58 -6.80
N PHE A 154 -10.16 -21.67 -7.73
CA PHE A 154 -10.51 -21.79 -9.15
C PHE A 154 -9.66 -22.84 -9.89
N LEU A 155 -8.51 -23.26 -9.35
CA LEU A 155 -7.69 -24.34 -9.90
C LEU A 155 -8.15 -25.72 -9.45
N VAL A 156 -8.67 -25.84 -8.22
CA VAL A 156 -9.00 -27.12 -7.60
C VAL A 156 -10.49 -27.46 -7.59
N VAL A 157 -11.38 -26.46 -7.71
CA VAL A 157 -12.82 -26.67 -7.68
C VAL A 157 -13.40 -26.53 -9.09
N ALA A 158 -13.97 -27.62 -9.61
CA ALA A 158 -14.59 -27.64 -10.94
C ALA A 158 -15.90 -26.83 -11.01
N HIS A 159 -16.67 -26.80 -9.92
CA HIS A 159 -17.92 -26.06 -9.86
C HIS A 159 -17.67 -24.57 -9.53
N THR A 160 -17.99 -23.71 -10.49
CA THR A 160 -17.76 -22.26 -10.43
C THR A 160 -18.36 -21.62 -9.18
N GLY A 161 -19.63 -21.92 -8.86
CA GLY A 161 -20.32 -21.34 -7.69
C GLY A 161 -19.64 -21.65 -6.36
N THR A 162 -19.12 -22.88 -6.19
CA THR A 162 -18.36 -23.25 -5.00
C THR A 162 -16.96 -22.64 -5.00
N ALA A 163 -16.30 -22.54 -6.15
CA ALA A 163 -14.98 -21.91 -6.27
C ALA A 163 -15.01 -20.45 -5.80
N ILE A 164 -16.05 -19.70 -6.19
CA ILE A 164 -16.25 -18.30 -5.79
C ILE A 164 -16.46 -18.19 -4.27
N ARG A 165 -17.32 -19.02 -3.67
CA ARG A 165 -17.57 -18.97 -2.23
C ARG A 165 -16.31 -19.29 -1.42
N VAL A 166 -15.53 -20.27 -1.86
CA VAL A 166 -14.25 -20.62 -1.22
C VAL A 166 -13.23 -19.50 -1.40
N SER A 167 -13.15 -18.89 -2.59
CA SER A 167 -12.29 -17.71 -2.83
C SER A 167 -12.65 -16.53 -1.91
N ASN A 168 -13.94 -16.22 -1.79
CA ASN A 168 -14.42 -15.17 -0.89
C ASN A 168 -14.05 -15.47 0.57
N LEU A 169 -14.18 -16.73 1.02
CA LEU A 169 -13.76 -17.12 2.36
C LEU A 169 -12.25 -16.93 2.57
N VAL A 170 -11.43 -17.33 1.61
CA VAL A 170 -9.97 -17.13 1.65
C VAL A 170 -9.63 -15.65 1.71
N ALA A 171 -10.31 -14.81 0.92
CA ALA A 171 -10.09 -13.37 0.94
C ALA A 171 -10.44 -12.74 2.29
N LEU A 172 -11.54 -13.15 2.93
CA LEU A 172 -11.92 -12.68 4.26
C LEU A 172 -10.89 -13.05 5.33
N ILE A 173 -10.33 -14.27 5.26
CA ILE A 173 -9.25 -14.72 6.14
C ILE A 173 -7.99 -13.88 5.90
N MET A 174 -7.62 -13.61 4.65
CA MET A 174 -6.47 -12.77 4.32
C MET A 174 -6.64 -11.33 4.80
N LEU A 175 -7.83 -10.74 4.64
CA LEU A 175 -8.15 -9.42 5.18
C LEU A 175 -8.07 -9.38 6.71
N PHE A 176 -8.54 -10.44 7.38
CA PHE A 176 -8.39 -10.57 8.84
C PHE A 176 -6.92 -10.55 9.25
N LEU A 177 -6.10 -11.38 8.59
CA LEU A 177 -4.67 -11.51 8.88
C LEU A 177 -3.91 -10.21 8.59
N ALA A 178 -4.24 -9.53 7.49
CA ALA A 178 -3.67 -8.22 7.16
C ALA A 178 -4.02 -7.18 8.22
N GLY A 179 -5.29 -7.07 8.62
CA GLY A 179 -5.74 -6.19 9.70
C GLY A 179 -5.10 -6.51 11.06
N TRP A 180 -4.93 -7.79 11.36
CA TRP A 180 -4.23 -8.26 12.56
C TRP A 180 -2.75 -7.86 12.57
N LEU A 181 -2.07 -8.01 11.44
CA LEU A 181 -0.66 -7.64 11.28
C LEU A 181 -0.48 -6.12 11.38
N LEU A 182 -1.40 -5.35 10.79
CA LEU A 182 -1.41 -3.89 10.87
C LEU A 182 -1.53 -3.42 12.33
N ALA A 183 -2.47 -3.99 13.08
CA ALA A 183 -2.66 -3.68 14.49
C ALA A 183 -1.47 -4.09 15.37
N ARG A 184 -0.80 -5.20 15.03
CA ARG A 184 0.45 -5.59 15.70
C ARG A 184 1.53 -4.53 15.50
N TYR A 185 1.61 -3.92 14.32
CA TYR A 185 2.59 -2.90 14.01
C TYR A 185 2.24 -1.53 14.62
N SER A 186 0.96 -1.15 14.65
CA SER A 186 0.50 0.13 15.21
C SER A 186 0.27 0.12 16.73
N GLY A 187 0.43 -1.02 17.40
CA GLY A 187 0.14 -1.17 18.82
C GLY A 187 -1.36 -1.23 19.16
N GLY A 188 -2.22 -1.40 18.15
CA GLY A 188 -3.67 -1.47 18.29
C GLY A 188 -4.20 -2.84 18.77
N ARG A 189 -5.53 -2.91 18.99
CA ARG A 189 -6.23 -4.15 19.39
C ARG A 189 -6.35 -5.11 18.20
N ARG A 190 -5.46 -6.09 18.14
CA ARG A 190 -5.28 -7.00 16.99
C ARG A 190 -6.56 -7.69 16.50
N LEU A 191 -7.37 -8.23 17.41
CA LEU A 191 -8.62 -8.91 17.06
C LEU A 191 -9.69 -7.94 16.55
N LEU A 192 -9.72 -6.71 17.08
CA LEU A 192 -10.68 -5.69 16.68
C LEU A 192 -10.36 -5.17 15.28
N THR A 193 -9.11 -4.83 15.00
CA THR A 193 -8.71 -4.35 13.66
C THR A 193 -8.85 -5.45 12.60
N GLY A 194 -8.44 -6.69 12.90
CA GLY A 194 -8.70 -7.83 12.01
C GLY A 194 -10.18 -8.03 11.74
N GLY A 195 -11.01 -8.01 12.80
CA GLY A 195 -12.46 -8.14 12.70
C GLY A 195 -13.12 -7.03 11.88
N ILE A 196 -12.71 -5.78 12.07
CA ILE A 196 -13.18 -4.63 11.26
C ILE A 196 -12.83 -4.85 9.78
N MET A 197 -11.62 -5.30 9.48
CA MET A 197 -11.21 -5.49 8.08
C MET A 197 -11.95 -6.65 7.40
N SER A 198 -12.20 -7.74 8.11
CA SER A 198 -13.10 -8.78 7.61
C SER A 198 -14.53 -8.28 7.42
N LEU A 199 -15.06 -7.46 8.35
CA LEU A 199 -16.39 -6.86 8.23
C LEU A 199 -16.50 -5.98 6.98
N VAL A 200 -15.48 -5.18 6.69
CA VAL A 200 -15.40 -4.38 5.45
C VAL A 200 -15.41 -5.29 4.22
N GLY A 201 -14.63 -6.38 4.23
CA GLY A 201 -14.66 -7.38 3.16
C GLY A 201 -16.03 -8.01 2.96
N VAL A 202 -16.73 -8.39 4.05
CA VAL A 202 -18.10 -8.93 4.00
C VAL A 202 -19.06 -7.90 3.42
N ALA A 203 -18.99 -6.65 3.88
CA ALA A 203 -19.86 -5.58 3.40
C ALA A 203 -19.68 -5.34 1.89
N LEU A 204 -18.43 -5.37 1.40
CA LEU A 204 -18.14 -5.24 -0.03
C LEU A 204 -18.69 -6.43 -0.83
N ILE A 205 -18.50 -7.66 -0.36
CA ILE A 205 -19.07 -8.86 -1.01
C ILE A 205 -20.60 -8.75 -1.09
N LEU A 206 -21.26 -8.36 0.02
CA LEU A 206 -22.71 -8.18 0.04
C LEU A 206 -23.19 -7.06 -0.89
N ALA A 207 -22.45 -5.95 -0.96
CA ALA A 207 -22.75 -4.87 -1.88
C ALA A 207 -22.68 -5.33 -3.34
N ILE A 208 -21.66 -6.10 -3.72
CA ILE A 208 -21.50 -6.64 -5.08
C ILE A 208 -22.67 -7.56 -5.45
N ILE A 209 -23.08 -8.43 -4.53
CA ILE A 209 -24.26 -9.29 -4.71
C ILE A 209 -25.52 -8.42 -4.89
N ALA A 210 -25.72 -7.42 -4.03
CA ALA A 210 -26.89 -6.54 -4.10
C ALA A 210 -26.96 -5.68 -5.38
N LEU A 211 -25.81 -5.32 -5.96
CA LEU A 211 -25.68 -4.53 -7.20
C LEU A 211 -25.98 -5.34 -8.47
N GLY A 212 -26.44 -6.59 -8.34
CA GLY A 212 -26.95 -7.40 -9.44
C GLY A 212 -26.21 -8.71 -9.64
N GLY A 213 -25.50 -9.20 -8.61
CA GLY A 213 -24.69 -10.42 -8.63
C GLY A 213 -25.30 -11.69 -8.09
#